data_AF-A0AAN8WDN3-F1
#
_entry.id   AF-A0AAN8WDN3-F1
#
_cell.length_a   1.000
_cell.length_b   1.000
_cell.length_c   1.000
_cell.angle_alpha   90.00
_cell.angle_beta   90.00
_cell.angle_gamma   90.00
#
_symmetry.space_group_name_H-M   'P 1'
#
loop_
_entity.id
_entity.type
_entity.pdbx_description
1 polymer ?
#
loop_
_entity_poly.entity_id
_entity_poly.type
_entity_poly.pdbx_seq_one_letter_code
_entity_poly.pdbx_strand_id
1 'polypeptide(L)'
;MYSLQPVFQKGNPMDIKELPGRTFCGAWLIFVMIIGISYSSSLTSFLVEPGMQKPIENLQQLVKSDIGWGKVNFGGVQNALLEQTKDPVLIAIREGVQWRKSLDGILQDVVKGTLATWDNSITTRLTIAVKFTDRAGRPLVHLPGFELLQERIAWPMQQYAPYKRRFDELIKRVVQAGLVQKWLQSIIFEEQGLAKIRQYATSEKDKEVTALKSEQVVLSLEHFQGPFFVLLLGCLAGGIALLFEILFHFFVRSEN
;
A
#
# COMPACT_ATOMS: atom_id res chain seq x y z
N MET A 1 -32.79 -5.25 -28.88
CA MET A 1 -33.54 -6.15 -27.98
C MET A 1 -34.02 -7.38 -28.76
N TYR A 2 -33.10 -8.15 -29.36
CA TYR A 2 -33.43 -9.24 -30.32
C TYR A 2 -32.90 -10.63 -29.92
N SER A 3 -32.09 -10.74 -28.87
CA SER A 3 -31.53 -12.03 -28.42
C SER A 3 -32.46 -12.84 -27.52
N LEU A 4 -33.51 -12.22 -26.93
CA LEU A 4 -34.48 -12.90 -26.04
C LEU A 4 -35.74 -13.38 -26.78
N GLN A 5 -36.03 -12.80 -27.94
CA GLN A 5 -37.21 -13.08 -28.74
C GLN A 5 -37.31 -14.52 -29.30
N PRO A 6 -36.21 -15.21 -29.67
CA PRO A 6 -36.30 -16.60 -30.12
C PRO A 6 -36.47 -17.61 -28.98
N VAL A 7 -36.25 -17.21 -27.71
CA VAL A 7 -36.38 -18.10 -26.53
C VAL A 7 -37.73 -17.91 -25.83
N PHE A 8 -38.24 -16.68 -25.77
CA PHE A 8 -39.56 -16.36 -25.22
C PHE A 8 -40.50 -15.93 -26.35
N GLN A 9 -40.97 -16.89 -27.15
CA GLN A 9 -41.81 -16.59 -28.32
C GLN A 9 -43.16 -15.96 -27.97
N LYS A 10 -43.66 -16.10 -26.73
CA LYS A 10 -44.98 -15.56 -26.35
C LYS A 10 -45.02 -14.78 -25.04
N GLY A 11 -43.91 -14.64 -24.31
CA GLY A 11 -43.93 -14.07 -22.96
C GLY A 11 -44.91 -14.81 -22.04
N ASN A 12 -45.18 -16.10 -22.32
CA ASN A 12 -46.12 -16.94 -21.59
C ASN A 12 -45.33 -17.69 -20.50
N PRO A 13 -45.78 -17.74 -19.23
CA PRO A 13 -45.12 -18.53 -18.18
C PRO A 13 -44.97 -20.03 -18.52
N MET A 14 -45.70 -20.52 -19.52
CA MET A 14 -45.59 -21.89 -20.03
C MET A 14 -44.37 -22.15 -20.93
N ASP A 15 -43.72 -21.11 -21.48
CA ASP A 15 -42.53 -21.26 -22.35
C ASP A 15 -41.31 -21.82 -21.59
N ILE A 16 -41.29 -21.71 -20.25
CA ILE A 16 -40.24 -22.26 -19.37
C ILE A 16 -40.33 -23.80 -19.27
N LYS A 17 -41.47 -24.40 -19.61
CA LYS A 17 -41.66 -25.87 -19.55
C LYS A 17 -41.05 -26.59 -20.75
N GLU A 18 -40.86 -25.89 -21.86
CA GLU A 18 -40.24 -26.41 -23.08
C GLU A 18 -38.77 -26.77 -22.84
N LEU A 19 -38.31 -27.90 -23.42
CA LEU A 19 -36.95 -28.41 -23.28
C LEU A 19 -35.85 -27.35 -23.56
N PRO A 20 -35.91 -26.52 -24.62
CA PRO A 20 -34.91 -25.47 -24.87
C PRO A 20 -34.94 -24.33 -23.83
N GLY A 21 -36.11 -24.02 -23.25
CA GLY A 21 -36.23 -23.01 -22.20
C GLY A 21 -35.53 -23.46 -20.91
N ARG A 22 -35.64 -24.75 -20.56
CA ARG A 22 -35.01 -25.32 -19.36
C ARG A 22 -33.49 -25.37 -19.48
N THR A 23 -32.97 -25.74 -20.64
CA THR A 23 -31.51 -25.76 -20.87
C THR A 23 -30.92 -24.36 -20.88
N PHE A 24 -31.61 -23.39 -21.50
CA PHE A 24 -31.20 -21.99 -21.46
C PHE A 24 -31.23 -21.41 -20.03
N CYS A 25 -32.32 -21.62 -19.29
CA CYS A 25 -32.41 -21.19 -17.90
C CYS A 25 -31.34 -21.86 -17.01
N GLY A 26 -31.08 -23.15 -17.19
CA GLY A 26 -30.02 -23.85 -16.48
C GLY A 26 -28.63 -23.29 -16.78
N ALA A 27 -28.31 -23.07 -18.06
CA ALA A 27 -27.05 -22.45 -18.46
C ALA A 27 -26.92 -21.00 -17.94
N TRP A 28 -28.01 -20.23 -17.96
CA TRP A 28 -28.05 -18.87 -17.44
C TRP A 28 -27.84 -18.83 -15.92
N LEU A 29 -28.46 -19.75 -15.17
CA LEU A 29 -28.27 -19.85 -13.72
C LEU A 29 -26.82 -20.22 -13.38
N ILE A 30 -26.22 -21.15 -14.11
CA ILE A 30 -24.80 -21.51 -13.93
C ILE A 30 -23.91 -20.30 -14.24
N PHE A 31 -24.20 -19.57 -15.31
CA PHE A 31 -23.46 -18.37 -15.68
C PHE A 31 -23.54 -17.28 -14.60
N VAL A 32 -24.74 -16.97 -14.10
CA VAL A 32 -24.95 -16.00 -13.01
C VAL A 32 -24.26 -16.47 -11.72
N MET A 33 -24.31 -17.77 -11.42
CA MET A 33 -23.62 -18.35 -10.26
C MET A 33 -22.10 -18.17 -10.38
N ILE A 34 -21.51 -18.46 -11.54
CA ILE A 34 -20.06 -18.29 -11.75
C ILE A 34 -19.66 -16.82 -11.58
N ILE A 35 -20.40 -15.89 -12.19
CA ILE A 35 -20.13 -14.45 -12.04
C ILE A 35 -20.23 -14.01 -10.59
N GLY A 36 -21.25 -14.46 -9.85
CA GLY A 36 -21.44 -14.11 -8.45
C GLY A 36 -20.30 -14.61 -7.56
N ILE A 37 -19.84 -15.84 -7.78
CA ILE A 37 -18.71 -16.42 -7.05
C ILE A 37 -17.42 -15.67 -7.39
N SER A 38 -17.15 -15.42 -8.68
CA SER A 38 -15.96 -14.67 -9.10
C SER A 38 -15.92 -13.26 -8.52
N TYR A 39 -17.05 -12.54 -8.55
CA TYR A 39 -17.16 -11.20 -7.97
C TYR A 39 -16.91 -11.23 -6.46
N SER A 40 -17.56 -12.14 -5.72
CA SER A 40 -17.42 -12.23 -4.26
C SER A 40 -16.00 -12.60 -3.85
N SER A 41 -15.35 -13.49 -4.61
CA SER A 41 -13.95 -13.89 -4.39
C SER A 41 -12.99 -12.71 -4.62
N SER A 42 -13.11 -12.01 -5.76
CA SER A 42 -12.28 -10.83 -6.05
C SER A 42 -12.49 -9.71 -5.04
N LEU A 43 -13.73 -9.45 -4.63
CA LEU A 43 -14.05 -8.45 -3.62
C LEU A 43 -13.42 -8.83 -2.26
N THR A 44 -13.54 -10.09 -1.85
CA THR A 44 -12.93 -10.58 -0.61
C THR A 44 -11.41 -10.44 -0.65
N SER A 45 -10.77 -10.81 -1.77
CA SER A 45 -9.32 -10.64 -1.94
C SER A 45 -8.89 -9.18 -1.82
N PHE A 46 -9.66 -8.27 -2.42
CA PHE A 46 -9.38 -6.83 -2.35
C PHE A 46 -9.58 -6.26 -0.94
N LEU A 47 -10.55 -6.78 -0.19
CA LEU A 47 -10.79 -6.37 1.21
C LEU A 47 -9.72 -6.89 2.17
N VAL A 48 -9.17 -8.09 1.90
CA VAL A 48 -8.12 -8.69 2.73
C VAL A 48 -6.77 -8.01 2.49
N GLU A 49 -6.42 -7.75 1.22
CA GLU A 49 -5.19 -7.05 0.87
C GLU A 49 -5.53 -5.87 -0.04
N PRO A 50 -5.87 -4.70 0.54
CA PRO A 50 -6.08 -3.50 -0.25
C PRO A 50 -4.78 -3.22 -0.99
N GLY A 51 -4.83 -3.29 -2.32
CA GLY A 51 -3.64 -3.20 -3.17
C GLY A 51 -2.76 -2.03 -2.75
N MET A 52 -1.47 -2.31 -2.49
CA MET A 52 -0.52 -1.29 -2.12
C MET A 52 -0.41 -0.27 -3.25
N GLN A 53 -0.49 1.03 -2.93
CA GLN A 53 -0.24 2.07 -3.92
C GLN A 53 1.14 1.83 -4.54
N LYS A 54 1.25 2.06 -5.85
CA LYS A 54 2.53 1.84 -6.55
C LYS A 54 3.59 2.73 -5.88
N PRO A 55 4.64 2.15 -5.29
CA PRO A 55 5.63 2.93 -4.57
C PRO A 55 6.43 3.81 -5.52
N ILE A 56 7.03 4.87 -4.97
CA ILE A 56 7.98 5.71 -5.70
C ILE A 56 9.27 4.91 -5.90
N GLU A 57 9.55 4.55 -7.15
CA GLU A 57 10.71 3.72 -7.51
C GLU A 57 11.87 4.56 -8.06
N ASN A 58 11.64 5.84 -8.36
CA ASN A 58 12.65 6.71 -8.95
C ASN A 58 12.67 8.11 -8.34
N LEU A 59 13.84 8.73 -8.38
CA LEU A 59 14.04 10.07 -7.87
C LEU A 59 13.21 11.13 -8.63
N GLN A 60 13.07 10.97 -9.95
CA GLN A 60 12.23 11.83 -10.77
C GLN A 60 10.74 11.72 -10.41
N GLN A 61 10.29 10.52 -10.00
CA GLN A 61 8.91 10.34 -9.54
C GLN A 61 8.70 11.03 -8.20
N LEU A 62 9.70 11.00 -7.32
CA LEU A 62 9.64 11.74 -6.04
C LEU A 62 9.49 13.25 -6.27
N VAL A 63 10.32 13.83 -7.14
CA VAL A 63 10.27 15.27 -7.44
C VAL A 63 8.96 15.71 -8.10
N LYS A 64 8.31 14.82 -8.87
CA LYS A 64 7.00 15.08 -9.50
C LYS A 64 5.81 14.79 -8.58
N SER A 65 6.01 14.06 -7.49
CA SER A 65 4.94 13.68 -6.58
C SER A 65 4.62 14.80 -5.59
N ASP A 66 3.40 14.80 -5.05
CA ASP A 66 2.98 15.72 -3.98
C ASP A 66 3.58 15.34 -2.60
N ILE A 67 4.44 14.32 -2.54
CA ILE A 67 5.09 13.86 -1.32
C ILE A 67 6.35 14.70 -1.08
N GLY A 68 6.37 15.45 0.01
CA GLY A 68 7.54 16.21 0.42
C GLY A 68 8.69 15.29 0.84
N TRP A 69 9.91 15.81 0.92
CA TRP A 69 11.05 15.07 1.45
C TRP A 69 11.76 15.83 2.57
N GLY A 70 12.27 15.09 3.53
CA GLY A 70 12.93 15.66 4.70
C GLY A 70 14.12 14.82 5.13
N LYS A 71 15.04 15.50 5.80
CA LYS A 71 16.30 14.91 6.23
C LYS A 71 16.75 15.51 7.54
N VAL A 72 17.45 14.71 8.35
CA VAL A 72 18.13 15.22 9.54
C VAL A 72 19.38 15.95 9.10
N ASN A 73 19.56 17.18 9.57
CA ASN A 73 20.80 17.91 9.31
C ASN A 73 21.92 17.35 10.20
N PHE A 74 22.64 16.35 9.71
CA PHE A 74 23.83 15.83 10.38
C PHE A 74 25.08 16.68 10.12
N GLY A 75 25.02 17.64 9.18
CA GLY A 75 26.21 18.22 8.59
C GLY A 75 27.07 17.16 7.89
N GLY A 76 27.99 17.59 7.03
CA GLY A 76 29.01 16.69 6.46
C GLY A 76 28.81 16.30 5.00
N VAL A 77 29.39 15.15 4.64
CA VAL A 77 29.75 14.78 3.26
C VAL A 77 28.55 14.77 2.33
N GLN A 78 27.40 14.32 2.79
CA GLN A 78 26.18 14.25 1.98
C GLN A 78 25.72 15.62 1.48
N ASN A 79 25.74 16.65 2.34
CA ASN A 79 25.35 18.00 1.96
C ASN A 79 26.38 18.59 0.99
N ALA A 80 27.68 18.39 1.25
CA ALA A 80 28.75 18.83 0.35
C ALA A 80 28.68 18.17 -1.03
N LEU A 81 28.34 16.87 -1.10
CA LEU A 81 28.15 16.16 -2.37
C LEU A 81 26.94 16.69 -3.16
N LEU A 82 25.85 17.02 -2.46
CA LEU A 82 24.66 17.63 -3.08
C LEU A 82 24.94 19.06 -3.56
N GLU A 83 25.81 19.82 -2.89
CA GLU A 83 26.25 21.14 -3.33
C GLU A 83 27.09 21.12 -4.60
N GLN A 84 27.93 20.08 -4.77
CA GLN A 84 28.81 19.93 -5.94
C GLN A 84 28.11 19.34 -7.17
N THR A 85 26.91 18.81 -6.99
CA THR A 85 26.16 18.11 -8.04
C THR A 85 25.56 19.09 -9.06
N LYS A 86 25.62 18.72 -10.34
CA LYS A 86 25.02 19.48 -11.47
C LYS A 86 23.73 18.87 -12.01
N ASP A 87 23.29 17.74 -11.48
CA ASP A 87 22.05 17.07 -11.91
C ASP A 87 20.83 17.90 -11.45
N PRO A 88 19.95 18.32 -12.37
CA PRO A 88 18.76 19.11 -12.04
C PRO A 88 17.84 18.42 -11.02
N VAL A 89 17.76 17.08 -11.01
CA VAL A 89 16.90 16.34 -10.08
C VAL A 89 17.43 16.44 -8.65
N LEU A 90 18.75 16.31 -8.48
CA LEU A 90 19.41 16.40 -7.18
C LEU A 90 19.43 17.85 -6.66
N ILE A 91 19.50 18.83 -7.56
CA ILE A 91 19.34 20.25 -7.21
C ILE A 91 17.92 20.51 -6.67
N ALA A 92 16.88 20.02 -7.36
CA ALA A 92 15.50 20.16 -6.91
C ALA A 92 15.30 19.53 -5.52
N ILE A 93 15.91 18.37 -5.28
CA ILE A 93 15.87 17.71 -3.98
C ILE A 93 16.55 18.56 -2.92
N ARG A 94 17.76 19.05 -3.19
CA ARG A 94 18.50 19.92 -2.27
C ARG A 94 17.70 21.15 -1.86
N GLU A 95 16.97 21.76 -2.79
CA GLU A 95 16.20 22.98 -2.54
C GLU A 95 14.87 22.70 -1.82
N GLY A 96 14.27 21.53 -2.02
CA GLY A 96 13.02 21.12 -1.36
C GLY A 96 13.18 20.44 0.01
N VAL A 97 14.40 20.31 0.55
CA VAL A 97 14.63 19.54 1.79
C VAL A 97 14.00 20.20 3.01
N GLN A 98 13.11 19.47 3.68
CA GLN A 98 12.65 19.82 5.02
C GLN A 98 13.61 19.30 6.10
N TRP A 99 14.35 20.20 6.73
CA TRP A 99 15.26 19.84 7.81
C TRP A 99 14.49 19.48 9.10
N ARG A 100 14.74 18.29 9.64
CA ARG A 100 14.16 17.80 10.89
C ARG A 100 15.26 17.46 11.91
N LYS A 101 14.86 17.31 13.18
CA LYS A 101 15.80 17.07 14.30
C LYS A 101 16.09 15.59 14.57
N SER A 102 15.19 14.68 14.18
CA SER A 102 15.31 13.25 14.48
C SER A 102 14.87 12.37 13.31
N LEU A 103 15.60 11.28 13.09
CA LEU A 103 15.28 10.27 12.06
C LEU A 103 13.99 9.53 12.41
N ASP A 104 13.78 9.23 13.69
CA ASP A 104 12.56 8.57 14.17
C ASP A 104 11.30 9.37 13.85
N GLY A 105 11.33 10.70 14.00
CA GLY A 105 10.19 11.57 13.68
C GLY A 105 9.91 11.61 12.18
N ILE A 106 10.97 11.66 11.36
CA ILE A 106 10.82 11.56 9.90
C ILE A 106 10.21 10.21 9.51
N LEU A 107 10.71 9.10 10.06
CA LEU A 107 10.20 7.77 9.71
C LEU A 107 8.74 7.58 10.13
N GLN A 108 8.27 8.22 11.21
CA GLN A 108 6.84 8.25 11.55
C GLN A 108 6.01 8.97 10.48
N ASP A 109 6.50 10.08 9.94
CA ASP A 109 5.82 10.82 8.88
C ASP A 109 5.88 10.10 7.51
N VAL A 110 6.95 9.30 7.30
CA VAL A 110 7.08 8.37 6.16
C VAL A 110 6.04 7.26 6.25
N VAL A 111 5.83 6.67 7.44
CA VAL A 111 4.78 5.65 7.64
C VAL A 111 3.38 6.21 7.38
N LYS A 112 3.15 7.51 7.65
CA LYS A 112 1.90 8.19 7.29
C LYS A 112 1.75 8.48 5.80
N GLY A 113 2.79 8.26 4.99
CA GLY A 113 2.80 8.55 3.55
C GLY A 113 2.95 10.03 3.21
N THR A 114 3.32 10.88 4.17
CA THR A 114 3.39 12.34 3.98
C THR A 114 4.76 12.84 3.52
N LEU A 115 5.81 12.07 3.80
CA LEU A 115 7.18 12.50 3.62
C LEU A 115 8.08 11.34 3.15
N ALA A 116 9.08 11.64 2.34
CA ALA A 116 10.16 10.72 1.99
C ALA A 116 11.48 11.15 2.65
N THR A 117 12.38 10.20 2.86
CA THR A 117 13.71 10.46 3.43
C THR A 117 14.77 9.64 2.72
N TRP A 118 16.01 10.14 2.75
CA TRP A 118 17.19 9.38 2.33
C TRP A 118 18.27 9.47 3.40
N ASP A 119 18.83 8.32 3.72
CA ASP A 119 19.92 8.15 4.67
C ASP A 119 20.67 6.85 4.35
N ASN A 120 21.70 6.53 5.11
CA ASN A 120 22.49 5.31 4.99
C ASN A 120 21.60 4.07 4.97
N SER A 121 21.79 3.22 3.96
CA SER A 121 21.01 2.01 3.74
C SER A 121 21.10 1.03 4.91
N ILE A 122 22.24 0.95 5.61
CA ILE A 122 22.44 0.04 6.74
C ILE A 122 21.65 0.53 7.97
N THR A 123 21.83 1.79 8.36
CA THR A 123 21.16 2.38 9.52
C THR A 123 19.64 2.42 9.33
N THR A 124 19.20 2.76 8.12
CA THR A 124 17.78 2.82 7.78
C THR A 124 17.14 1.43 7.85
N ARG A 125 17.78 0.40 7.27
CA ARG A 125 17.29 -0.99 7.34
C ARG A 125 17.21 -1.50 8.77
N LEU A 126 18.24 -1.23 9.59
CA LEU A 126 18.23 -1.60 11.01
C LEU A 126 17.09 -0.90 11.75
N THR A 127 16.93 0.41 11.57
CA THR A 127 15.89 1.19 12.26
C THR A 127 14.49 0.72 11.87
N ILE A 128 14.26 0.43 10.59
CA ILE A 128 13.00 -0.14 10.11
C ILE A 128 12.75 -1.51 10.73
N ALA A 129 13.76 -2.38 10.74
CA ALA A 129 13.65 -3.73 11.30
C ALA A 129 13.31 -3.74 12.79
N VAL A 130 13.81 -2.75 13.55
CA VAL A 130 13.62 -2.68 15.02
C VAL A 130 12.36 -1.92 15.41
N LYS A 131 12.05 -0.79 14.76
CA LYS A 131 11.00 0.14 15.20
C LYS A 131 9.77 0.19 14.29
N PHE A 132 9.93 -0.09 12.99
CA PHE A 132 8.90 0.13 11.97
C PHE A 132 8.53 -1.16 11.23
N THR A 133 8.44 -2.24 11.99
CA THR A 133 8.02 -3.55 11.50
C THR A 133 6.72 -3.95 12.21
N ASP A 134 5.74 -4.41 11.43
CA ASP A 134 4.44 -4.85 11.92
C ASP A 134 4.55 -6.17 12.72
N ARG A 135 3.49 -6.56 13.43
CA ARG A 135 3.40 -7.82 14.20
C ARG A 135 3.68 -9.05 13.33
N ALA A 136 3.32 -8.98 12.04
CA ALA A 136 3.61 -10.01 11.05
C ALA A 136 5.07 -10.01 10.53
N GLY A 137 5.93 -9.10 10.99
CA GLY A 137 7.30 -8.98 10.51
C GLY A 137 7.46 -8.21 9.19
N ARG A 138 6.40 -7.57 8.70
CA ARG A 138 6.42 -6.78 7.45
C ARG A 138 6.91 -5.35 7.72
N PRO A 139 7.85 -4.80 6.93
CA PRO A 139 8.28 -3.42 7.09
C PRO A 139 7.15 -2.45 6.70
N LEU A 140 6.91 -1.44 7.52
CA LEU A 140 5.89 -0.41 7.28
C LEU A 140 6.36 0.67 6.28
N VAL A 141 7.64 0.63 5.90
CA VAL A 141 8.26 1.59 4.99
C VAL A 141 8.80 0.86 3.77
N HIS A 142 8.51 1.41 2.60
CA HIS A 142 9.08 0.93 1.35
C HIS A 142 10.49 1.50 1.14
N LEU A 143 11.45 0.62 0.86
CA LEU A 143 12.81 0.98 0.48
C LEU A 143 12.97 0.78 -1.03
N PRO A 144 13.14 1.86 -1.81
CA PRO A 144 13.33 1.73 -3.24
C PRO A 144 14.69 1.08 -3.55
N GLY A 145 14.80 0.47 -4.73
CA GLY A 145 16.00 -0.25 -5.17
C GLY A 145 17.15 0.63 -5.68
N PHE A 146 17.06 1.96 -5.54
CA PHE A 146 18.09 2.90 -5.98
C PHE A 146 18.77 3.58 -4.79
N GLU A 147 20.05 3.92 -4.95
CA GLU A 147 20.83 4.69 -3.98
C GLU A 147 21.03 6.11 -4.51
N LEU A 148 20.74 7.11 -3.68
CA LEU A 148 20.86 8.52 -4.07
C LEU A 148 22.32 8.98 -4.14
N LEU A 149 23.14 8.51 -3.18
CA LEU A 149 24.58 8.76 -3.12
C LEU A 149 25.30 7.45 -2.83
N GLN A 150 26.41 7.21 -3.53
CA GLN A 150 27.27 6.09 -3.24
C GLN A 150 28.19 6.44 -2.06
N GLU A 151 27.81 6.00 -0.87
CA GLU A 151 28.58 6.23 0.35
C GLU A 151 29.42 5.01 0.72
N ARG A 152 30.64 5.26 1.21
CA ARG A 152 31.51 4.22 1.75
C ARG A 152 31.89 4.60 3.15
N ILE A 153 31.66 3.67 4.08
CA ILE A 153 32.08 3.82 5.47
C ILE A 153 33.53 3.34 5.56
N ALA A 154 34.38 4.18 6.14
CA ALA A 154 35.78 3.87 6.39
C ALA A 154 36.18 4.37 7.77
N TRP A 155 37.20 3.74 8.37
CA TRP A 155 37.77 4.25 9.60
C TRP A 155 38.71 5.42 9.32
N PRO A 156 38.46 6.60 9.89
CA PRO A 156 39.39 7.71 9.78
C PRO A 156 40.68 7.35 10.53
N MET A 157 41.81 7.61 9.88
CA MET A 157 43.14 7.40 10.45
C MET A 157 43.98 8.64 10.25
N GLN A 158 44.94 8.87 11.15
CA GLN A 158 45.93 9.91 10.96
C GLN A 158 46.74 9.65 9.68
N GLN A 159 47.11 10.73 9.00
CA GLN A 159 47.95 10.66 7.82
C GLN A 159 49.27 9.94 8.18
N TYR A 160 49.66 8.97 7.36
CA TYR A 160 50.84 8.12 7.56
C TYR A 160 50.83 7.21 8.80
N ALA A 161 49.65 6.86 9.34
CA ALA A 161 49.55 5.88 10.43
C ALA A 161 50.27 4.56 10.07
N PRO A 162 51.30 4.14 10.83
CA PRO A 162 52.15 2.99 10.48
C PRO A 162 51.39 1.66 10.52
N TYR A 163 50.30 1.60 11.28
CA TYR A 163 49.43 0.42 11.41
C TYR A 163 48.37 0.31 10.31
N LYS A 164 48.21 1.32 9.45
CA LYS A 164 47.15 1.34 8.42
C LYS A 164 47.16 0.10 7.55
N ARG A 165 48.34 -0.31 7.04
CA ARG A 165 48.47 -1.47 6.15
C ARG A 165 47.96 -2.76 6.80
N ARG A 166 48.36 -2.99 8.05
CA ARG A 166 47.96 -4.20 8.80
C ARG A 166 46.47 -4.16 9.13
N PHE A 167 45.93 -2.98 9.43
CA PHE A 167 44.51 -2.80 9.68
C PHE A 167 43.66 -3.06 8.43
N ASP A 168 44.06 -2.53 7.27
CA ASP A 168 43.38 -2.76 5.98
C ASP A 168 43.37 -4.25 5.61
N GLU A 169 44.46 -4.96 5.83
CA GLU A 169 44.54 -6.42 5.63
C GLU A 169 43.58 -7.17 6.55
N LEU A 170 43.47 -6.78 7.82
CA LEU A 170 42.52 -7.38 8.76
C LEU A 170 41.07 -7.11 8.35
N ILE A 171 40.72 -5.88 7.97
CA ILE A 171 39.39 -5.53 7.49
C ILE A 171 39.03 -6.40 6.28
N LYS A 172 39.94 -6.49 5.30
CA LYS A 172 39.72 -7.32 4.11
C LYS A 172 39.42 -8.77 4.48
N ARG A 173 40.19 -9.37 5.40
CA ARG A 173 39.96 -10.74 5.87
C ARG A 173 38.61 -10.89 6.57
N VAL A 174 38.23 -9.94 7.43
CA VAL A 174 36.95 -9.96 8.16
C VAL A 174 35.76 -9.85 7.20
N VAL A 175 35.85 -8.97 6.21
CA VAL A 175 34.81 -8.80 5.17
C VAL A 175 34.74 -10.02 4.26
N GLN A 176 35.87 -10.55 3.79
CA GLN A 176 35.93 -11.74 2.93
C GLN A 176 35.43 -13.00 3.66
N ALA A 177 35.67 -13.11 4.97
CA ALA A 177 35.14 -14.18 5.80
C ALA A 177 33.62 -14.06 6.07
N GLY A 178 32.97 -12.98 5.61
CA GLY A 178 31.53 -12.75 5.82
C GLY A 178 31.14 -12.43 7.26
N LEU A 179 32.12 -12.13 8.13
CA LEU A 179 31.88 -11.89 9.56
C LEU A 179 31.02 -10.65 9.78
N VAL A 180 31.18 -9.62 8.95
CA VAL A 180 30.38 -8.38 9.02
C VAL A 180 28.91 -8.67 8.70
N GLN A 181 28.65 -9.44 7.64
CA GLN A 181 27.29 -9.80 7.22
C GLN A 181 26.61 -10.67 8.28
N LYS A 182 27.32 -11.67 8.80
CA LYS A 182 26.82 -12.53 9.89
C LYS A 182 26.50 -11.71 11.14
N TRP A 183 27.40 -10.80 11.53
CA TRP A 183 27.21 -9.95 12.69
C TRP A 183 25.99 -9.03 12.53
N LEU A 184 25.84 -8.39 11.38
CA LEU A 184 24.68 -7.53 11.10
C LEU A 184 23.36 -8.31 11.12
N GLN A 185 23.33 -9.51 10.52
CA GLN A 185 22.16 -10.38 10.57
C GLN A 185 21.82 -10.82 11.99
N SER A 186 22.84 -11.14 12.80
CA SER A 186 22.65 -11.52 14.20
C SER A 186 22.04 -10.38 15.02
N ILE A 187 22.52 -9.15 14.85
CA ILE A 187 21.98 -7.98 15.54
C ILE A 187 20.53 -7.74 15.14
N ILE A 188 20.23 -7.77 13.84
CA ILE A 188 18.85 -7.57 13.35
C ILE A 188 17.92 -8.62 13.97
N PHE A 189 18.34 -9.89 13.99
CA PHE A 189 17.54 -10.96 14.55
C PHE A 189 17.31 -10.79 16.07
N GLU A 190 18.36 -10.45 16.81
CA GLU A 190 18.29 -10.23 18.26
C GLU A 190 17.38 -9.04 18.60
N GLU A 191 17.59 -7.90 17.95
CA GLU A 191 16.79 -6.70 18.15
C GLU A 191 15.33 -6.88 17.72
N GLN A 192 15.06 -7.64 16.65
CA GLN A 192 13.70 -8.03 16.28
C GLN A 192 13.04 -8.91 17.33
N GLY A 193 13.79 -9.85 17.92
CA GLY A 193 13.33 -10.66 19.05
C GLY A 193 12.95 -9.79 20.25
N LEU A 194 13.83 -8.84 20.63
CA LEU A 194 13.58 -7.88 21.71
C LEU A 194 12.41 -6.95 21.40
N ALA A 195 12.28 -6.47 20.17
CA ALA A 195 11.18 -5.63 19.73
C ALA A 195 9.84 -6.37 19.85
N LYS A 196 9.77 -7.63 19.42
CA LYS A 196 8.59 -8.48 19.63
C LYS A 196 8.25 -8.61 21.11
N ILE A 197 9.24 -8.90 21.96
CA ILE A 197 9.03 -9.02 23.42
C ILE A 197 8.48 -7.70 24.02
N ARG A 198 9.05 -6.54 23.65
CA ARG A 198 8.56 -5.22 24.09
C ARG A 198 7.14 -4.94 23.60
N GLN A 199 6.82 -5.32 22.36
CA GLN A 199 5.46 -5.21 21.81
C GLN A 199 4.47 -6.11 22.57
N TYR A 200 4.85 -7.34 22.91
CA TYR A 200 4.03 -8.24 23.74
C TYR A 200 3.80 -7.67 25.15
N ALA A 201 4.83 -7.09 25.78
CA ALA A 201 4.73 -6.49 27.11
C ALA A 201 3.89 -5.20 27.12
N THR A 202 3.97 -4.39 26.06
CA THR A 202 3.14 -3.18 25.90
C THR A 202 1.68 -3.56 25.60
N SER A 203 1.47 -4.60 24.79
CA SER A 203 0.15 -5.15 24.47
C SER A 203 -0.59 -5.65 25.71
N GLU A 204 0.08 -6.02 26.80
CA GLU A 204 -0.60 -6.42 28.05
C GLU A 204 -1.32 -5.25 28.74
N LYS A 205 -0.83 -4.02 28.60
CA LYS A 205 -1.55 -2.80 29.05
C LYS A 205 -2.68 -2.39 28.10
N ASP A 206 -2.54 -2.68 26.80
CA ASP A 206 -3.57 -2.37 25.80
C ASP A 206 -4.61 -3.50 25.63
N LYS A 207 -4.40 -4.69 26.21
CA LYS A 207 -5.28 -5.86 26.09
C LYS A 207 -6.65 -5.64 26.73
N GLU A 208 -6.77 -4.86 27.80
CA GLU A 208 -8.09 -4.52 28.37
C GLU A 208 -8.94 -3.63 27.44
N VAL A 209 -8.32 -2.85 26.56
CA VAL A 209 -9.04 -1.94 25.63
C VAL A 209 -9.13 -2.50 24.20
N THR A 210 -8.20 -3.38 23.80
CA THR A 210 -8.02 -3.80 22.39
C THR A 210 -8.40 -5.26 22.12
N ALA A 211 -8.69 -6.08 23.15
CA ALA A 211 -9.23 -7.44 22.94
C ALA A 211 -10.61 -7.47 22.25
N LEU A 212 -11.28 -6.32 22.14
CA LEU A 212 -12.50 -6.15 21.34
C LEU A 212 -12.24 -5.72 19.88
N LYS A 213 -10.99 -5.47 19.47
CA LYS A 213 -10.60 -5.01 18.13
C LYS A 213 -9.57 -5.94 17.48
N SER A 214 -9.79 -7.25 17.60
CA SER A 214 -9.07 -8.21 16.76
C SER A 214 -9.46 -8.00 15.30
N GLU A 215 -8.52 -7.54 14.48
CA GLU A 215 -8.34 -7.96 13.08
C GLU A 215 -9.62 -8.03 12.23
N GLN A 216 -10.55 -7.11 12.45
CA GLN A 216 -11.64 -6.86 11.54
C GLN A 216 -11.22 -5.65 10.74
N VAL A 217 -11.02 -5.84 9.43
CA VAL A 217 -11.14 -4.73 8.49
C VAL A 217 -12.48 -4.09 8.81
N VAL A 218 -12.45 -2.96 9.51
CA VAL A 218 -13.67 -2.28 9.92
C VAL A 218 -14.25 -1.74 8.64
N LEU A 219 -15.19 -2.49 8.04
CA LEU A 219 -15.89 -2.05 6.85
C LEU A 219 -16.62 -0.77 7.24
N SER A 220 -16.06 0.37 6.83
CA SER A 220 -16.69 1.66 7.00
C SER A 220 -17.88 1.78 6.04
N LEU A 221 -18.82 2.64 6.39
CA LEU A 221 -19.97 2.94 5.54
C LEU A 221 -19.54 3.48 4.16
N GLU A 222 -18.32 4.04 4.06
CA GLU A 222 -17.73 4.54 2.81
C GLU A 222 -17.63 3.43 1.75
N HIS A 223 -17.30 2.19 2.14
CA HIS A 223 -17.22 1.07 1.21
C HIS A 223 -18.58 0.64 0.63
N PHE A 224 -19.69 0.99 1.30
CA PHE A 224 -21.06 0.65 0.88
C PHE A 224 -21.79 1.78 0.14
N GLN A 225 -21.18 2.95 -0.02
CA GLN A 225 -21.83 4.10 -0.68
C GLN A 225 -22.26 3.78 -2.12
N GLY A 226 -21.43 3.04 -2.87
CA GLY A 226 -21.74 2.63 -4.26
C GLY A 226 -23.07 1.89 -4.39
N PRO A 227 -23.26 0.75 -3.70
CA PRO A 227 -24.54 0.04 -3.67
C PRO A 227 -25.75 0.92 -3.28
N PHE A 228 -25.59 1.83 -2.30
CA PHE A 228 -26.67 2.75 -1.92
C PHE A 228 -27.02 3.74 -3.04
N PHE A 229 -26.04 4.25 -3.79
CA PHE A 229 -26.31 5.12 -4.95
C PHE A 229 -27.04 4.38 -6.07
N VAL A 230 -26.67 3.13 -6.34
CA VAL A 230 -27.35 2.29 -7.34
C VAL A 230 -28.80 2.02 -6.93
N LEU A 231 -29.03 1.71 -5.65
CA LEU A 231 -30.38 1.52 -5.12
C LEU A 231 -31.22 2.79 -5.25
N LEU A 232 -30.68 3.93 -4.85
CA LEU A 232 -31.36 5.23 -4.94
C LEU A 232 -31.71 5.58 -6.39
N LEU A 233 -30.78 5.38 -7.32
CA LEU A 233 -31.01 5.62 -8.75
C LEU A 233 -32.07 4.67 -9.32
N GLY A 234 -32.07 3.41 -8.89
CA GLY A 234 -33.11 2.43 -9.25
C GLY A 234 -34.50 2.82 -8.75
N CYS A 235 -34.61 3.26 -7.49
CA CYS A 235 -35.87 3.75 -6.92
C CYS A 235 -36.36 5.02 -7.63
N LEU A 236 -35.46 5.95 -7.98
CA LEU A 236 -35.82 7.14 -8.75
C LEU A 236 -36.30 6.79 -10.15
N ALA A 237 -35.61 5.91 -10.87
CA ALA A 237 -36.01 5.47 -12.19
C ALA A 237 -37.37 4.76 -12.17
N GLY A 238 -37.61 3.89 -11.19
CA GLY A 238 -38.91 3.23 -10.99
C GLY A 238 -40.02 4.23 -10.62
N GLY A 239 -39.73 5.20 -9.76
CA GLY A 239 -40.67 6.26 -9.41
C GLY A 239 -41.02 7.15 -10.61
N ILE A 240 -40.04 7.50 -11.44
CA ILE A 240 -40.25 8.26 -12.68
C ILE A 240 -41.11 7.46 -13.66
N ALA A 241 -40.85 6.17 -13.83
CA ALA A 241 -41.65 5.30 -14.70
C ALA A 241 -43.12 5.23 -14.25
N LEU A 242 -43.37 5.09 -12.94
CA LEU A 242 -44.73 5.12 -12.40
C LEU A 242 -45.42 6.48 -12.59
N LEU A 243 -44.70 7.59 -12.40
CA LEU A 243 -45.24 8.93 -12.66
C LEU A 243 -45.61 9.10 -14.14
N PHE A 244 -44.76 8.62 -15.06
CA PHE A 244 -45.07 8.62 -16.49
C PHE A 244 -46.32 7.78 -16.79
N GLU A 245 -46.46 6.61 -16.18
CA GLU A 245 -47.64 5.76 -16.37
C GLU A 245 -48.93 6.43 -15.87
N ILE A 246 -48.87 7.10 -14.72
CA ILE A 246 -50.00 7.83 -14.14
C ILE A 246 -50.40 9.03 -15.02
N LEU A 247 -49.42 9.79 -15.50
CA LEU A 247 -49.66 10.93 -16.40
C LEU A 247 -50.25 10.47 -17.73
N PHE A 248 -49.73 9.38 -18.29
CA PHE A 248 -50.25 8.80 -19.52
C PHE A 248 -51.68 8.30 -19.34
N HIS A 249 -51.98 7.62 -18.23
CA HIS A 249 -53.33 7.16 -17.92
C HIS A 249 -54.30 8.32 -17.68
N PHE A 250 -53.86 9.41 -17.03
CA PHE A 250 -54.68 10.60 -16.84
C PHE A 250 -54.98 11.32 -18.15
N PHE A 251 -53.98 11.42 -19.05
CA PHE A 251 -54.14 12.05 -20.36
C PHE A 251 -55.11 11.26 -21.26
N VAL A 252 -54.95 9.94 -21.33
CA VAL A 252 -55.86 9.05 -22.08
C VAL A 252 -57.30 9.08 -21.54
N ARG A 253 -57.48 9.30 -20.23
CA ARG A 253 -58.80 9.42 -19.62
C ARG A 253 -59.43 10.82 -19.76
N SER A 254 -58.65 11.85 -20.04
CA SER A 254 -59.15 13.20 -20.33
C SER A 254 -59.63 13.37 -21.77
N GLU A 255 -59.28 12.43 -22.66
CA GLU A 255 -59.59 12.47 -24.10
C GLU A 255 -60.81 11.61 -24.49
N ASN A 256 -61.39 10.86 -23.53
CA ASN A 256 -62.68 10.14 -23.63
C ASN A 256 -63.73 10.77 -22.70
#